data_AF-A0A3R6NWJ9-F1
#
_entry.id   AF-A0A3R6NWJ9-F1
#
_cell.length_a   1.000
_cell.length_b   1.000
_cell.length_c   1.000
_cell.angle_alpha   90.00
_cell.angle_beta   90.00
_cell.angle_gamma   90.00
#
_symmetry.space_group_name_H-M   'P 1'
#
loop_
_entity.id
_entity.type
_entity.pdbx_description
1 polymer ?
#
loop_
_entity_poly.entity_id
_entity_poly.type
_entity_poly.pdbx_seq_one_letter_code
_entity_poly.pdbx_strand_id
1 'polypeptide(L)'
;MKKPNYLKGLRVLLAILFFVPILLFFVDFSGVLPGDIHKLLHLQLMPALLGGMIGLIVFHFLLALVFGRIYCSVICPAGVLQDIINRLFCIGKKKKKGQRRFAYHKPMNWLRYILLAITAIMAVLGFSGLCLLLDPYSNFGRIAASLFRPVVMWGNNIAADLLMKMDNYSLFHVTISTVTVSALIAASIALIVFIVMTVFRGRLFCNTICPVGALLSIFSRYSLFRISFDKGSCTHCGNCEHTCKAEAIDSKSLTVDTSRCVDCFNCVSSCAKGGLQYRLQFPGKKQEGATADVVAAQSSPIEQPSAANSRRTFLATGATIAASLPIVSAIAEETGEGKKHRKGGKKWPPLTPPGSISLERFKDKCTGCQICVVRCPSQVLRPTGLEYGLDYMLKPRLAYISSYCNYECTVCSDVCPTGAIKPLTVEEKVTTQVGIATFFKGRCVVNTEEKDCGACAEHCPTQAVHMVPYKGTLTIPQINPDLCIGCGGCESICPVRPMRAIIVKSNVEHKYVEKPKEEEVKEVEIDDFGF
;
A
#
# COMPACT_ATOMS: atom_id res chain seq x y z
N MET A 1 17.73 -11.36 -40.32
CA MET A 1 16.62 -10.40 -40.08
C MET A 1 16.31 -10.38 -38.59
N LYS A 2 16.18 -9.21 -37.94
CA LYS A 2 15.70 -9.12 -36.55
C LYS A 2 14.24 -9.58 -36.53
N LYS A 3 13.90 -10.68 -35.86
CA LYS A 3 12.48 -11.00 -35.61
C LYS A 3 11.90 -9.88 -34.73
N PRO A 4 10.86 -9.14 -35.17
CA PRO A 4 10.23 -8.14 -34.32
C PRO A 4 9.62 -8.85 -33.12
N ASN A 5 10.09 -8.51 -31.92
CA ASN A 5 9.59 -9.11 -30.69
C ASN A 5 8.52 -8.21 -30.07
N TYR A 6 7.26 -8.56 -30.29
CA TYR A 6 6.09 -7.84 -29.78
C TYR A 6 5.88 -8.00 -28.26
N LEU A 7 6.48 -9.01 -27.62
CA LEU A 7 6.25 -9.32 -26.20
C LEU A 7 6.58 -8.15 -25.27
N LYS A 8 7.66 -7.43 -25.55
CA LYS A 8 8.01 -6.23 -24.78
C LYS A 8 6.96 -5.14 -24.94
N GLY A 9 6.48 -4.92 -26.17
CA GLY A 9 5.44 -3.93 -26.48
C GLY A 9 4.14 -4.25 -25.75
N LEU A 10 3.67 -5.50 -25.88
CA LEU A 10 2.48 -6.01 -25.18
C LEU A 10 2.60 -5.85 -23.65
N ARG A 11 3.74 -6.24 -23.07
CA ARG A 11 3.99 -6.06 -21.63
C ARG A 11 3.94 -4.59 -21.21
N VAL A 12 4.48 -3.67 -22.02
CA VAL A 12 4.42 -2.22 -21.75
C VAL A 12 2.98 -1.73 -21.80
N LEU A 13 2.21 -2.13 -22.81
CA LEU A 13 0.80 -1.78 -22.94
C LEU A 13 0.00 -2.23 -21.72
N LEU A 14 0.13 -3.50 -21.33
CA LEU A 14 -0.53 -4.05 -20.14
C LEU A 14 -0.10 -3.33 -18.86
N ALA A 15 1.19 -3.04 -18.70
CA ALA A 15 1.68 -2.30 -17.55
C ALA A 15 1.07 -0.90 -17.46
N ILE A 16 0.89 -0.20 -18.59
CA ILE A 16 0.22 1.11 -18.63
C ILE A 16 -1.27 0.96 -18.25
N LEU A 17 -1.94 -0.06 -18.78
CA LEU A 17 -3.36 -0.33 -18.52
C LEU A 17 -3.65 -0.57 -17.03
N PHE A 18 -2.74 -1.21 -16.28
CA PHE A 18 -2.88 -1.34 -14.83
C PHE A 18 -2.36 -0.11 -14.07
N PHE A 19 -1.21 0.43 -14.45
CA PHE A 19 -0.54 1.49 -13.69
C PHE A 19 -1.29 2.82 -13.72
N VAL A 20 -1.80 3.24 -14.89
CA VAL A 20 -2.44 4.54 -15.04
C VAL A 20 -3.73 4.63 -14.19
N PRO A 21 -4.68 3.70 -14.26
CA PRO A 21 -5.86 3.74 -13.40
C PRO A 21 -5.52 3.70 -11.91
N ILE A 22 -4.56 2.85 -11.50
CA ILE A 22 -4.13 2.79 -10.10
C ILE A 22 -3.53 4.13 -9.65
N LEU A 23 -2.62 4.72 -10.45
CA LEU A 23 -2.02 6.01 -10.15
C LEU A 23 -3.07 7.11 -10.05
N LEU A 24 -3.95 7.20 -11.06
CA LEU A 24 -5.06 8.15 -11.06
C LEU A 24 -5.93 7.95 -9.81
N PHE A 25 -6.15 6.73 -9.35
CA PHE A 25 -6.93 6.50 -8.15
C PHE A 25 -6.30 7.09 -6.86
N PHE A 26 -4.97 7.27 -6.84
CA PHE A 26 -4.24 7.93 -5.74
C PHE A 26 -4.05 9.44 -5.91
N VAL A 27 -4.21 9.99 -7.12
CA VAL A 27 -3.97 11.43 -7.39
C VAL A 27 -5.23 12.20 -7.78
N ASP A 28 -6.26 11.50 -8.24
CA ASP A 28 -7.53 12.07 -8.70
C ASP A 28 -8.29 12.70 -7.52
N PHE A 29 -8.62 13.97 -7.71
CA PHE A 29 -9.38 14.81 -6.79
C PHE A 29 -10.73 15.22 -7.38
N SER A 30 -10.99 14.88 -8.65
CA SER A 30 -12.15 15.30 -9.42
C SER A 30 -13.30 14.28 -9.41
N GLY A 31 -13.03 13.03 -8.98
CA GLY A 31 -14.05 11.98 -8.93
C GLY A 31 -14.49 11.49 -10.31
N VAL A 32 -13.74 11.82 -11.36
CA VAL A 32 -14.05 11.49 -12.76
C VAL A 32 -13.90 9.99 -13.04
N LEU A 33 -13.08 9.29 -12.27
CA LEU A 33 -12.89 7.85 -12.45
C LEU A 33 -14.16 7.07 -12.10
N PRO A 34 -14.63 6.16 -12.99
CA PRO A 34 -15.74 5.26 -12.69
C PRO A 34 -15.56 4.53 -11.36
N GLY A 35 -16.66 4.42 -10.61
CA GLY A 35 -16.68 3.81 -9.29
C GLY A 35 -15.97 2.46 -9.25
N ASP A 36 -16.22 1.58 -10.22
CA ASP A 36 -15.70 0.20 -10.27
C ASP A 36 -14.17 0.05 -10.36
N ILE A 37 -13.43 1.12 -10.69
CA ILE A 37 -11.97 1.06 -10.88
C ILE A 37 -11.25 0.71 -9.56
N HIS A 38 -11.86 0.97 -8.39
CA HIS A 38 -11.31 0.56 -7.10
C HIS A 38 -11.08 -0.96 -7.00
N LYS A 39 -11.80 -1.79 -7.77
CA LYS A 39 -11.60 -3.25 -7.84
C LYS A 39 -10.17 -3.62 -8.26
N LEU A 40 -9.50 -2.80 -9.07
CA LEU A 40 -8.09 -3.01 -9.45
C LEU A 40 -7.12 -2.92 -8.27
N LEU A 41 -7.49 -2.22 -7.19
CA LEU A 41 -6.67 -2.13 -5.98
C LEU A 41 -6.66 -3.45 -5.21
N HIS A 42 -7.75 -4.23 -5.28
CA HIS A 42 -7.83 -5.55 -4.65
C HIS A 42 -6.98 -6.60 -5.38
N LEU A 43 -6.67 -6.39 -6.67
CA LEU A 43 -5.80 -7.26 -7.45
C LEU A 43 -4.34 -7.29 -6.93
N GLN A 44 -3.96 -6.44 -5.99
CA GLN A 44 -2.59 -6.42 -5.47
C GLN A 44 -2.38 -7.57 -4.47
N LEU A 45 -1.25 -8.28 -4.57
CA LEU A 45 -1.02 -9.51 -3.79
C LEU A 45 -0.96 -9.26 -2.28
N MET A 46 -0.32 -8.17 -1.82
CA MET A 46 -0.22 -7.92 -0.38
C MET A 46 -1.58 -7.59 0.26
N PRO A 47 -2.41 -6.71 -0.34
CA PRO A 47 -3.80 -6.55 0.10
C PRO A 47 -4.61 -7.85 0.06
N ALA A 48 -4.47 -8.67 -0.98
CA ALA A 48 -5.16 -9.96 -1.05
C ALA A 48 -4.76 -10.90 0.10
N LEU A 49 -3.48 -10.93 0.48
CA LEU A 49 -2.98 -11.72 1.61
C LEU A 49 -3.56 -11.25 2.95
N LEU A 50 -3.53 -9.94 3.24
CA LEU A 50 -4.07 -9.38 4.50
C LEU A 50 -5.60 -9.39 4.58
N GLY A 51 -6.25 -9.25 3.42
CA GLY A 51 -7.69 -9.35 3.26
C GLY A 51 -8.23 -10.77 3.30
N GLY A 52 -7.37 -11.79 3.20
CA GLY A 52 -7.79 -13.20 3.16
C GLY A 52 -8.51 -13.58 1.85
N MET A 53 -8.19 -12.90 0.75
CA MET A 53 -8.85 -13.09 -0.55
C MET A 53 -8.24 -14.29 -1.29
N ILE A 54 -8.59 -15.50 -0.86
CA ILE A 54 -8.00 -16.77 -1.34
C ILE A 54 -7.99 -16.88 -2.86
N GLY A 55 -9.10 -16.52 -3.53
CA GLY A 55 -9.19 -16.58 -4.99
C GLY A 55 -8.12 -15.73 -5.71
N LEU A 56 -7.88 -14.51 -5.24
CA LEU A 56 -6.83 -13.65 -5.80
C LEU A 56 -5.43 -14.15 -5.48
N ILE A 57 -5.21 -14.70 -4.28
CA ILE A 57 -3.92 -15.29 -3.90
C ILE A 57 -3.57 -16.46 -4.84
N VAL A 58 -4.52 -17.38 -5.04
CA VAL A 58 -4.37 -18.53 -5.96
C VAL A 58 -4.12 -18.05 -7.38
N PHE A 59 -4.89 -17.06 -7.86
CA PHE A 59 -4.68 -16.46 -9.18
C PHE A 59 -3.24 -15.96 -9.38
N HIS A 60 -2.67 -15.26 -8.40
CA HIS A 60 -1.29 -14.75 -8.50
C HIS A 60 -0.24 -15.86 -8.50
N PHE A 61 -0.43 -16.92 -7.72
CA PHE A 61 0.49 -18.05 -7.71
C PHE A 61 0.41 -18.88 -8.99
N LEU A 62 -0.80 -19.09 -9.54
CA LEU A 62 -0.97 -19.70 -10.85
C LEU A 62 -0.33 -18.85 -11.94
N LEU A 63 -0.54 -17.53 -11.92
CA LEU A 63 0.12 -16.62 -12.84
C LEU A 63 1.66 -16.73 -12.74
N ALA A 64 2.19 -16.87 -11.52
CA ALA A 64 3.63 -17.07 -11.27
C ALA A 64 4.17 -18.41 -11.76
N LEU A 65 3.38 -19.49 -11.63
CA LEU A 65 3.70 -20.82 -12.12
C LEU A 65 3.61 -20.93 -13.65
N VAL A 66 2.75 -20.16 -14.30
CA VAL A 66 2.62 -20.20 -15.75
C VAL A 66 3.63 -19.26 -16.42
N PHE A 67 3.65 -17.98 -16.03
CA PHE A 67 4.37 -16.93 -16.76
C PHE A 67 5.62 -16.40 -16.06
N GLY A 68 5.97 -16.93 -14.88
CA GLY A 68 7.04 -16.38 -14.05
C GLY A 68 6.60 -15.12 -13.31
N ARG A 69 7.51 -14.22 -12.95
CA ARG A 69 7.18 -13.06 -12.07
C ARG A 69 6.67 -11.86 -12.86
N ILE A 70 5.72 -12.12 -13.77
CA ILE A 70 5.08 -11.10 -14.60
C ILE A 70 4.28 -10.09 -13.77
N TYR A 71 3.78 -10.49 -12.59
CA TYR A 71 3.16 -9.57 -11.61
C TYR A 71 4.04 -8.35 -11.31
N CYS A 72 5.35 -8.56 -11.09
CA CYS A 72 6.30 -7.49 -10.74
C CYS A 72 6.61 -6.53 -11.91
N SER A 73 6.29 -6.91 -13.16
CA SER A 73 6.55 -6.09 -14.34
C SER A 73 5.30 -5.53 -15.01
N VAL A 74 4.10 -6.04 -14.68
CA VAL A 74 2.81 -5.63 -15.27
C VAL A 74 1.84 -5.07 -14.23
N ILE A 75 1.56 -5.81 -13.16
CA ILE A 75 0.43 -5.52 -12.25
C ILE A 75 0.86 -4.64 -11.06
N CYS A 76 2.04 -4.88 -10.52
CA CYS A 76 2.54 -4.18 -9.33
C CYS A 76 2.97 -2.74 -9.66
N PRO A 77 2.32 -1.70 -9.08
CA PRO A 77 2.60 -0.31 -9.43
C PRO A 77 4.00 0.13 -8.99
N ALA A 78 4.51 -0.38 -7.86
CA ALA A 78 5.89 -0.15 -7.43
C ALA A 78 6.91 -0.70 -8.44
N GLY A 79 6.63 -1.86 -9.04
CA GLY A 79 7.48 -2.43 -10.08
C GLY A 79 7.51 -1.58 -11.35
N VAL A 80 6.35 -1.07 -11.78
CA VAL A 80 6.25 -0.15 -12.92
C VAL A 80 6.94 1.19 -12.59
N LEU A 81 6.81 1.69 -11.36
CA LEU A 81 7.54 2.88 -10.89
C LEU A 81 9.06 2.71 -11.00
N GLN A 82 9.61 1.55 -10.61
CA GLN A 82 11.04 1.26 -10.84
C GLN A 82 11.41 1.25 -12.32
N ASP A 83 10.54 0.74 -13.21
CA ASP A 83 10.79 0.81 -14.65
C ASP A 83 10.79 2.23 -15.19
N ILE A 84 9.89 3.08 -14.71
CA ILE A 84 9.81 4.51 -15.04
C ILE A 84 11.08 5.22 -14.56
N ILE A 85 11.44 5.09 -13.28
CA ILE A 85 12.67 5.66 -12.70
C ILE A 85 13.88 5.21 -13.53
N ASN A 86 14.00 3.91 -13.78
CA ASN A 86 15.12 3.38 -14.54
C ASN A 86 15.19 3.96 -15.97
N ARG A 87 14.04 4.25 -16.61
CA ARG A 87 13.97 4.88 -17.92
C ARG A 87 14.32 6.36 -17.84
N LEU A 88 13.76 7.12 -16.90
CA LEU A 88 14.01 8.55 -16.72
C LEU A 88 15.51 8.85 -16.52
N PHE A 89 16.19 8.10 -15.65
CA PHE A 89 17.63 8.24 -15.43
C PHE A 89 18.50 7.77 -16.63
N CYS A 90 17.90 7.15 -17.66
CA CYS A 90 18.55 6.90 -18.95
C CYS A 90 18.33 8.01 -19.97
N ILE A 91 17.30 8.84 -19.82
CA ILE A 91 16.99 9.91 -20.77
C ILE A 91 18.09 10.97 -20.66
N GLY A 92 18.69 11.36 -21.79
CA GLY A 92 19.73 12.39 -21.84
C GLY A 92 21.17 11.92 -21.60
N LYS A 93 21.40 10.74 -20.99
CA LYS A 93 22.73 10.11 -21.05
C LYS A 93 22.91 9.58 -22.48
N LYS A 94 23.55 10.38 -23.35
CA LYS A 94 24.15 9.88 -24.61
C LYS A 94 24.75 8.53 -24.25
N LYS A 95 24.29 7.44 -24.88
CA LYS A 95 24.87 6.11 -24.70
C LYS A 95 26.37 6.26 -24.98
N LYS A 96 27.19 6.49 -23.94
CA LYS A 96 28.64 6.39 -24.07
C LYS A 96 28.84 4.96 -24.55
N LYS A 97 29.23 4.81 -25.83
CA LYS A 97 29.52 3.52 -26.45
C LYS A 97 30.43 2.76 -25.47
N GLY A 98 29.93 1.67 -24.89
CA GLY A 98 30.71 0.80 -24.00
C GLY A 98 30.33 0.78 -22.50
N GLN A 99 29.48 1.67 -21.98
CA GLN A 99 29.05 1.55 -20.57
C GLN A 99 28.00 0.43 -20.39
N ARG A 100 28.50 -0.75 -20.02
CA ARG A 100 27.76 -1.92 -19.56
C ARG A 100 27.07 -1.59 -18.22
N ARG A 101 25.76 -1.27 -18.25
CA ARG A 101 25.07 -0.72 -17.06
C ARG A 101 24.82 -1.75 -15.96
N PHE A 102 24.39 -2.94 -16.34
CA PHE A 102 24.13 -4.02 -15.40
C PHE A 102 25.11 -5.16 -15.64
N ALA A 103 25.39 -5.92 -14.59
CA ALA A 103 26.22 -7.11 -14.62
C ALA A 103 25.50 -8.23 -13.87
N TYR A 104 25.83 -9.48 -14.21
CA TYR A 104 25.36 -10.59 -13.42
C TYR A 104 25.96 -10.54 -12.01
N HIS A 105 25.10 -10.67 -11.01
CA HIS A 105 25.50 -10.90 -9.63
C HIS A 105 24.81 -12.16 -9.11
N LYS A 106 25.48 -12.89 -8.23
CA LYS A 106 24.87 -14.04 -7.55
C LYS A 106 23.66 -13.58 -6.71
N PRO A 107 22.57 -14.35 -6.68
CA PRO A 107 21.39 -14.00 -5.91
C PRO A 107 21.68 -14.03 -4.41
N MET A 108 21.26 -13.00 -3.68
CA MET A 108 21.35 -12.94 -2.21
C MET A 108 20.17 -13.69 -1.58
N ASN A 109 20.13 -15.01 -1.75
CA ASN A 109 19.02 -15.86 -1.31
C ASN A 109 18.76 -15.76 0.20
N TRP A 110 19.84 -15.73 0.99
CA TRP A 110 19.76 -15.66 2.45
C TRP A 110 18.98 -14.43 2.93
N LEU A 111 19.38 -13.23 2.50
CA LEU A 111 18.69 -11.98 2.84
C LEU A 111 17.23 -11.99 2.38
N ARG A 112 16.98 -12.46 1.15
CA ARG A 112 15.64 -12.54 0.56
C ARG A 112 14.70 -13.41 1.40
N TYR A 113 15.13 -14.60 1.80
CA TYR A 113 14.29 -15.53 2.55
C TYR A 113 14.22 -15.19 4.04
N ILE A 114 15.26 -14.61 4.63
CA ILE A 114 15.19 -14.04 5.98
C ILE A 114 14.14 -12.95 6.05
N LEU A 115 14.15 -11.98 5.13
CA LEU A 115 13.16 -10.90 5.13
C LEU A 115 11.74 -11.44 4.94
N LEU A 116 11.56 -12.45 4.08
CA LEU A 116 10.27 -13.13 3.94
C LEU A 116 9.84 -13.82 5.24
N ALA A 117 10.72 -14.57 5.89
CA ALA A 117 10.43 -15.27 7.13
C ALA A 117 10.10 -14.30 8.27
N ILE A 118 10.90 -13.24 8.46
CA ILE A 118 10.63 -12.20 9.45
C ILE A 118 9.29 -11.52 9.17
N THR A 119 9.00 -11.17 7.91
CA THR A 119 7.71 -10.56 7.55
C THR A 119 6.54 -11.50 7.85
N ALA A 120 6.67 -12.80 7.58
CA ALA A 120 5.65 -13.79 7.87
C ALA A 120 5.43 -13.98 9.38
N ILE A 121 6.52 -14.09 10.16
CA ILE A 121 6.46 -14.22 11.63
C ILE A 121 5.81 -12.98 12.24
N MET A 122 6.23 -11.78 11.82
CA MET A 122 5.65 -10.53 12.32
C MET A 122 4.18 -10.37 11.96
N ALA A 123 3.77 -10.80 10.77
CA ALA A 123 2.36 -10.83 10.40
C ALA A 123 1.54 -11.78 11.27
N VAL A 124 2.07 -12.95 11.63
CA VAL A 124 1.41 -13.92 12.54
C VAL A 124 1.32 -13.39 13.97
N LEU A 125 2.36 -12.68 14.44
CA LEU A 125 2.41 -12.08 15.77
C LEU A 125 1.63 -10.74 15.90
N GLY A 126 0.92 -10.31 14.85
CA GLY A 126 0.14 -9.05 14.87
C GLY A 126 0.98 -7.77 14.76
N PHE A 127 2.29 -7.87 14.52
CA PHE A 127 3.16 -6.72 14.32
C PHE A 127 3.20 -6.30 12.85
N SER A 128 2.26 -5.46 12.43
CA SER A 128 2.16 -4.99 11.04
C SER A 128 3.20 -3.94 10.64
N GLY A 129 4.06 -3.49 11.56
CA GLY A 129 5.03 -2.41 11.32
C GLY A 129 6.10 -2.71 10.26
N LEU A 130 6.60 -3.95 10.18
CA LEU A 130 7.56 -4.32 9.13
C LEU A 130 6.88 -4.52 7.77
N CYS A 131 5.67 -5.08 7.77
CA CYS A 131 4.81 -5.17 6.60
C CYS A 131 4.51 -3.78 6.02
N LEU A 132 4.33 -2.78 6.89
CA LEU A 132 4.13 -1.37 6.52
C LEU A 132 5.30 -0.82 5.69
N LEU A 133 6.54 -1.17 6.02
CA LEU A 133 7.73 -0.59 5.42
C LEU A 133 8.19 -1.34 4.17
N LEU A 134 8.02 -2.66 4.13
CA LEU A 134 8.51 -3.50 3.02
C LEU A 134 7.45 -3.79 1.94
N ASP A 135 6.17 -3.47 2.18
CA ASP A 135 5.12 -3.67 1.19
C ASP A 135 5.29 -2.73 -0.03
N PRO A 136 5.55 -3.26 -1.24
CA PRO A 136 5.66 -2.44 -2.44
C PRO A 136 4.41 -1.59 -2.70
N TYR A 137 3.22 -2.15 -2.49
CA TYR A 137 1.96 -1.47 -2.83
C TYR A 137 1.72 -0.28 -1.90
N SER A 138 1.84 -0.48 -0.58
CA SER A 138 1.63 0.60 0.39
C SER A 138 2.69 1.70 0.28
N ASN A 139 3.94 1.37 -0.04
CA ASN A 139 4.95 2.39 -0.33
C ASN A 139 4.61 3.21 -1.56
N PHE A 140 4.16 2.56 -2.64
CA PHE A 140 3.68 3.28 -3.82
C PHE A 140 2.50 4.21 -3.48
N GLY A 141 1.52 3.72 -2.72
CA GLY A 141 0.37 4.51 -2.30
C GLY A 141 0.76 5.76 -1.50
N ARG A 142 1.73 5.64 -0.57
CA ARG A 142 2.26 6.79 0.18
C ARG A 142 2.98 7.79 -0.72
N ILE A 143 3.81 7.31 -1.65
CA ILE A 143 4.50 8.16 -2.62
C ILE A 143 3.46 8.92 -3.47
N ALA A 144 2.46 8.22 -4.01
CA ALA A 144 1.44 8.83 -4.84
C ALA A 144 0.58 9.84 -4.06
N ALA A 145 0.10 9.46 -2.87
CA ALA A 145 -0.75 10.31 -2.04
C ALA A 145 -0.04 11.54 -1.44
N SER A 146 1.20 11.37 -0.97
CA SER A 146 1.91 12.42 -0.24
C SER A 146 2.84 13.28 -1.11
N LEU A 147 3.28 12.77 -2.28
CA LEU A 147 4.20 13.50 -3.17
C LEU A 147 3.54 13.84 -4.51
N PHE A 148 2.97 12.85 -5.21
CA PHE A 148 2.44 13.10 -6.56
C PHE A 148 1.13 13.90 -6.54
N ARG A 149 0.22 13.60 -5.62
CA ARG A 149 -1.08 14.28 -5.54
C ARG A 149 -0.95 15.79 -5.28
N PRO A 150 -0.15 16.29 -4.32
CA PRO A 150 0.06 17.73 -4.16
C PRO A 150 0.60 18.40 -5.42
N VAL A 151 1.52 17.75 -6.15
CA VAL A 151 2.06 18.27 -7.42
C VAL A 151 0.97 18.35 -8.49
N VAL A 152 0.12 17.32 -8.59
CA VAL A 152 -1.01 17.29 -9.52
C VAL A 152 -2.04 18.39 -9.19
N MET A 153 -2.36 18.58 -7.90
CA MET A 153 -3.26 19.65 -7.45
C MET A 153 -2.70 21.04 -7.73
N TRP A 154 -1.39 21.23 -7.53
CA TRP A 154 -0.72 22.48 -7.86
C TRP A 154 -0.76 22.76 -9.36
N GLY A 155 -0.50 21.73 -10.18
CA GLY A 155 -0.66 21.80 -11.63
C GLY A 155 -2.08 22.14 -12.07
N ASN A 156 -3.11 21.55 -11.43
CA ASN A 156 -4.51 21.89 -11.66
C ASN A 156 -4.80 23.36 -11.36
N ASN A 157 -4.32 23.88 -10.23
CA ASN A 157 -4.59 25.26 -9.84
C ASN A 157 -3.90 26.25 -10.78
N ILE A 158 -2.66 25.97 -11.20
CA ILE A 158 -1.98 26.77 -12.24
C ILE A 158 -2.74 26.70 -13.56
N ALA A 159 -3.21 25.53 -13.95
CA ALA A 159 -4.02 25.38 -15.17
C ALA A 159 -5.33 26.16 -15.04
N ALA A 160 -6.01 26.11 -13.90
CA ALA A 160 -7.21 26.89 -13.62
C ALA A 160 -6.93 28.39 -13.74
N ASP A 161 -5.83 28.91 -13.15
CA ASP A 161 -5.41 30.31 -13.30
C ASP A 161 -5.20 30.71 -14.77
N LEU A 162 -4.59 29.84 -15.57
CA LEU A 162 -4.34 30.08 -16.99
C LEU A 162 -5.62 30.05 -17.82
N LEU A 163 -6.50 29.08 -17.57
CA LEU A 163 -7.78 28.97 -18.27
C LEU A 163 -8.74 30.11 -17.91
N MET A 164 -8.75 30.56 -16.65
CA MET A 164 -9.54 31.72 -16.21
C MET A 164 -9.10 33.00 -16.93
N LYS A 165 -7.81 33.17 -17.23
CA LYS A 165 -7.32 34.29 -18.06
C LYS A 165 -7.79 34.23 -19.52
N MET A 166 -8.22 33.05 -19.97
CA MET A 166 -8.77 32.81 -21.31
C MET A 166 -10.31 32.71 -21.28
N ASP A 167 -10.96 33.22 -20.23
CA ASP A 167 -12.41 33.16 -19.97
C ASP A 167 -12.99 31.73 -20.02
N ASN A 168 -12.16 30.73 -19.67
CA ASN A 168 -12.55 29.33 -19.62
C ASN A 168 -12.57 28.82 -18.17
N TYR A 169 -13.76 28.47 -17.67
CA TYR A 169 -13.98 28.02 -16.30
C TYR A 169 -14.10 26.49 -16.16
N SER A 170 -13.57 25.73 -17.12
CA SER A 170 -13.62 24.26 -17.10
C SER A 170 -12.85 23.64 -15.93
N LEU A 171 -11.90 24.37 -15.33
CA LEU A 171 -11.13 23.95 -14.16
C LEU A 171 -11.39 24.90 -12.98
N PHE A 172 -11.50 24.33 -11.78
CA PHE A 172 -11.68 25.08 -10.54
C PHE A 172 -10.48 24.90 -9.61
N HIS A 173 -10.25 25.90 -8.76
CA HIS A 173 -9.23 25.82 -7.72
C HIS A 173 -9.58 24.77 -6.68
N VAL A 174 -8.61 23.94 -6.36
CA VAL A 174 -8.74 22.90 -5.34
C VAL A 174 -7.81 23.24 -4.18
N THR A 175 -8.34 23.15 -2.97
CA THR A 175 -7.55 23.32 -1.75
C THR A 175 -6.45 22.26 -1.71
N ILE A 176 -5.20 22.69 -1.58
CA ILE A 176 -4.07 21.77 -1.51
C ILE A 176 -4.21 20.91 -0.25
N SER A 177 -4.22 19.60 -0.46
CA SER A 177 -4.35 18.64 0.62
C SER A 177 -3.25 18.83 1.66
N THR A 178 -3.66 19.06 2.91
CA THR A 178 -2.73 19.22 4.04
C THR A 178 -2.13 17.85 4.40
N VAL A 179 -0.94 17.57 3.85
CA VAL A 179 -0.18 16.35 4.13
C VAL A 179 0.48 16.46 5.50
N THR A 180 0.34 15.42 6.33
CA THR A 180 1.03 15.37 7.62
C THR A 180 2.54 15.20 7.42
N VAL A 181 3.34 15.89 8.24
CA VAL A 181 4.82 15.86 8.17
C VAL A 181 5.37 14.43 8.18
N SER A 182 4.82 13.55 9.03
CA SER A 182 5.21 12.13 9.10
C SER A 182 5.02 11.40 7.76
N ALA A 183 3.88 11.61 7.11
CA ALA A 183 3.57 11.00 5.81
C ALA A 183 4.45 11.54 4.69
N LEU A 184 4.80 12.82 4.73
CA LEU A 184 5.72 13.43 3.77
C LEU A 184 7.15 12.87 3.90
N ILE A 185 7.65 12.77 5.14
CA ILE A 185 8.97 12.21 5.43
C ILE A 185 9.02 10.74 4.98
N ALA A 186 8.03 9.93 5.38
CA ALA A 186 8.00 8.52 5.04
C ALA A 186 7.93 8.29 3.52
N ALA A 187 7.10 9.05 2.80
CA ALA A 187 7.01 8.97 1.35
C ALA A 187 8.31 9.41 0.65
N SER A 188 8.97 10.47 1.14
CA SER A 188 10.25 10.94 0.60
C SER A 188 11.35 9.91 0.78
N ILE A 189 11.47 9.32 1.97
CA ILE A 189 12.43 8.24 2.24
C ILE A 189 12.17 7.06 1.31
N ALA A 190 10.92 6.60 1.20
CA ALA A 190 10.56 5.48 0.33
C ALA A 190 10.93 5.75 -1.14
N LEU A 191 10.64 6.96 -1.64
CA LEU A 191 10.98 7.35 -3.01
C LEU A 191 12.50 7.41 -3.23
N ILE A 192 13.26 8.01 -2.30
CA ILE A 192 14.71 8.10 -2.38
C ILE A 192 15.33 6.69 -2.39
N VAL A 193 14.89 5.80 -1.50
CA VAL A 193 15.35 4.41 -1.46
C VAL A 193 15.05 3.71 -2.79
N PHE A 194 13.85 3.88 -3.35
CA PHE A 194 13.50 3.32 -4.65
C PHE A 194 14.39 3.86 -5.77
N ILE A 195 14.65 5.17 -5.80
CA ILE A 195 15.52 5.80 -6.80
C ILE A 195 16.94 5.23 -6.69
N VAL A 196 17.54 5.26 -5.51
CA VAL A 196 18.91 4.78 -5.26
C VAL A 196 19.04 3.32 -5.70
N MET A 197 18.20 2.43 -5.17
CA MET A 197 18.24 1.00 -5.50
C MET A 197 18.04 0.72 -7.00
N THR A 198 17.17 1.48 -7.65
CA THR A 198 16.86 1.32 -9.08
C THR A 198 17.98 1.84 -9.97
N VAL A 199 18.60 2.97 -9.61
CA VAL A 199 19.69 3.56 -10.38
C VAL A 199 20.91 2.64 -10.38
N PHE A 200 21.27 2.09 -9.20
CA PHE A 200 22.44 1.23 -9.04
C PHE A 200 22.24 -0.18 -9.62
N ARG A 201 21.09 -0.83 -9.35
CA ARG A 201 20.91 -2.27 -9.66
C ARG A 201 19.53 -2.60 -10.26
N GLY A 202 18.86 -1.62 -10.86
CA GLY A 202 17.65 -1.81 -11.66
C GLY A 202 16.42 -2.23 -10.84
N ARG A 203 16.26 -3.53 -10.57
CA ARG A 203 15.12 -4.12 -9.84
C ARG A 203 15.52 -4.67 -8.46
N LEU A 204 16.53 -4.08 -7.81
CA LEU A 204 17.08 -4.57 -6.55
C LEU A 204 16.03 -4.70 -5.44
N PHE A 205 15.10 -3.74 -5.31
CA PHE A 205 14.02 -3.82 -4.33
C PHE A 205 13.15 -5.07 -4.53
N CYS A 206 12.60 -5.28 -5.72
CA CYS A 206 11.77 -6.45 -6.04
C CYS A 206 12.53 -7.79 -5.95
N ASN A 207 13.85 -7.78 -6.15
CA ASN A 207 14.64 -9.01 -6.18
C ASN A 207 15.22 -9.43 -4.83
N THR A 208 15.49 -8.48 -3.93
CA THR A 208 16.25 -8.74 -2.70
C THR A 208 15.50 -8.34 -1.43
N ILE A 209 14.77 -7.22 -1.45
CA ILE A 209 14.16 -6.65 -0.23
C ILE A 209 12.67 -6.97 -0.12
N CYS A 210 11.96 -6.97 -1.25
CA CYS A 210 10.52 -7.09 -1.29
C CYS A 210 10.04 -8.51 -0.89
N PRO A 211 9.24 -8.67 0.20
CA PRO A 211 8.74 -9.97 0.63
C PRO A 211 7.79 -10.58 -0.40
N VAL A 212 6.99 -9.76 -1.09
CA VAL A 212 6.13 -10.21 -2.21
C VAL A 212 6.96 -10.81 -3.34
N GLY A 213 8.07 -10.16 -3.71
CA GLY A 213 8.97 -10.66 -4.75
C GLY A 213 9.69 -11.95 -4.34
N ALA A 214 10.02 -12.08 -3.04
CA ALA A 214 10.59 -13.28 -2.45
C ALA A 214 9.59 -14.45 -2.47
N LEU A 215 8.35 -14.20 -2.05
CA LEU A 215 7.27 -15.19 -2.07
C LEU A 215 7.01 -15.70 -3.50
N LEU A 216 6.86 -14.78 -4.46
CA LEU A 216 6.66 -15.16 -5.87
C LEU A 216 7.88 -15.89 -6.48
N SER A 217 9.09 -15.70 -5.95
CA SER A 217 10.29 -16.38 -6.43
C SER A 217 10.33 -17.88 -6.14
N ILE A 218 9.60 -18.32 -5.11
CA ILE A 218 9.45 -19.74 -4.77
C ILE A 218 8.69 -20.47 -5.88
N PHE A 219 7.61 -19.86 -6.36
CA PHE A 219 6.77 -20.40 -7.43
C PHE A 219 7.39 -20.20 -8.81
N SER A 220 7.95 -19.03 -9.09
CA SER A 220 8.49 -18.71 -10.43
C SER A 220 9.68 -19.55 -10.84
N ARG A 221 10.38 -20.18 -9.88
CA ARG A 221 11.45 -21.15 -10.18
C ARG A 221 10.94 -22.33 -11.00
N TYR A 222 9.67 -22.68 -10.85
CA TYR A 222 9.00 -23.78 -11.55
C TYR A 222 8.17 -23.30 -12.75
N SER A 223 8.32 -22.04 -13.18
CA SER A 223 7.50 -21.44 -14.23
C SER A 223 7.54 -22.21 -15.56
N LEU A 224 6.38 -22.40 -16.18
CA LEU A 224 6.26 -23.12 -17.46
C LEU A 224 6.84 -22.30 -18.62
N PHE A 225 6.42 -21.06 -18.77
CA PHE A 225 6.96 -20.15 -19.77
C PHE A 225 8.12 -19.35 -19.19
N ARG A 226 9.31 -19.53 -19.77
CA ARG A 226 10.54 -18.90 -19.27
C ARG A 226 11.44 -18.44 -20.39
N ILE A 227 12.20 -17.39 -20.10
CA ILE A 227 13.27 -16.91 -21.00
C ILE A 227 14.45 -17.88 -20.88
N SER A 228 14.90 -18.41 -22.01
CA SER A 228 16.03 -19.34 -22.05
C SER A 228 16.89 -19.14 -23.30
N PHE A 229 18.13 -19.61 -23.22
CA PHE A 229 19.08 -19.51 -24.32
C PHE A 229 18.81 -20.57 -25.38
N ASP A 230 18.90 -20.15 -26.63
CA ASP A 230 19.10 -21.03 -27.76
C ASP A 230 20.61 -21.09 -28.06
N LYS A 231 21.24 -22.23 -27.73
CA LYS A 231 22.69 -22.40 -27.82
C LYS A 231 23.19 -22.33 -29.25
N GLY A 232 22.39 -22.74 -30.24
CA GLY A 232 22.78 -22.67 -31.65
C GLY A 232 22.83 -21.24 -32.20
N SER A 233 21.94 -20.36 -31.71
CA SER A 233 21.83 -18.98 -32.20
C SER A 233 22.62 -17.96 -31.38
N CYS A 234 23.19 -18.36 -30.23
CA CYS A 234 23.87 -17.44 -29.31
C CYS A 234 25.34 -17.20 -29.71
N THR A 235 25.72 -15.93 -29.86
CA THR A 235 27.11 -15.53 -30.20
C THR A 235 27.90 -14.99 -29.00
N HIS A 236 27.47 -15.28 -27.77
CA HIS A 236 28.13 -14.82 -26.52
C HIS A 236 28.42 -13.29 -26.44
N CYS A 237 27.60 -12.45 -27.09
CA CYS A 237 27.85 -11.00 -27.16
C CYS A 237 27.66 -10.22 -25.84
N GLY A 238 27.11 -10.84 -24.77
CA GLY A 238 26.88 -10.21 -23.47
C GLY A 238 25.79 -9.12 -23.41
N ASN A 239 25.18 -8.72 -24.53
CA ASN A 239 24.21 -7.61 -24.55
C ASN A 239 22.96 -7.88 -23.70
N CYS A 240 22.54 -9.14 -23.62
CA CYS A 240 21.39 -9.58 -22.80
C CYS A 240 21.63 -9.37 -21.31
N GLU A 241 22.84 -9.65 -20.81
CA GLU A 241 23.27 -9.41 -19.43
C GLU A 241 23.25 -7.92 -19.09
N HIS A 242 23.83 -7.07 -19.95
CA HIS A 242 23.90 -5.62 -19.71
C HIS A 242 22.56 -4.89 -19.81
N THR A 243 21.56 -5.49 -20.45
CA THR A 243 20.20 -4.96 -20.52
C THR A 243 19.31 -5.52 -19.39
N CYS A 244 19.76 -6.55 -18.67
CA CYS A 244 18.97 -7.23 -17.65
C CYS A 244 18.87 -6.41 -16.37
N LYS A 245 17.78 -5.64 -16.23
CA LYS A 245 17.48 -4.85 -15.02
C LYS A 245 17.37 -5.69 -13.73
N ALA A 246 17.17 -7.00 -13.87
CA ALA A 246 17.04 -7.93 -12.76
C ALA A 246 18.36 -8.66 -12.42
N GLU A 247 19.43 -8.44 -13.21
CA GLU A 247 20.74 -9.08 -13.04
C GLU A 247 20.66 -10.62 -13.00
N ALA A 248 19.68 -11.17 -13.70
CA ALA A 248 19.31 -12.58 -13.67
C ALA A 248 19.96 -13.41 -14.79
N ILE A 249 20.76 -12.81 -15.68
CA ILE A 249 21.32 -13.48 -16.86
C ILE A 249 22.82 -13.55 -16.70
N ASP A 250 23.38 -14.76 -16.71
CA ASP A 250 24.82 -14.98 -16.81
C ASP A 250 25.16 -15.38 -18.25
N SER A 251 25.81 -14.48 -18.98
CA SER A 251 26.16 -14.71 -20.39
C SER A 251 27.31 -15.70 -20.59
N LYS A 252 28.11 -15.97 -19.54
CA LYS A 252 29.21 -16.95 -19.61
C LYS A 252 28.69 -18.38 -19.51
N SER A 253 27.80 -18.64 -18.56
CA SER A 253 27.19 -19.96 -18.36
C SER A 253 25.96 -20.21 -19.23
N LEU A 254 25.48 -19.21 -19.99
CA LEU A 254 24.24 -19.25 -20.76
C LEU A 254 23.04 -19.66 -19.89
N THR A 255 22.97 -19.11 -18.67
CA THR A 255 21.89 -19.39 -17.72
C THR A 255 21.06 -18.15 -17.42
N VAL A 256 19.78 -18.39 -17.13
CA VAL A 256 18.83 -17.37 -16.68
C VAL A 256 18.24 -17.83 -15.36
N ASP A 257 18.43 -17.03 -14.31
CA ASP A 257 17.86 -17.27 -12.99
C ASP A 257 16.37 -16.90 -12.99
N THR A 258 15.51 -17.91 -13.13
CA THR A 258 14.04 -17.76 -13.15
C THR A 258 13.46 -17.32 -11.80
N SER A 259 14.21 -17.48 -10.70
CA SER A 259 13.81 -16.96 -9.38
C SER A 259 14.00 -15.44 -9.29
N ARG A 260 14.79 -14.84 -10.20
CA ARG A 260 15.07 -13.40 -10.28
C ARG A 260 14.56 -12.72 -11.54
N CYS A 261 14.28 -13.47 -12.60
CA CYS A 261 13.60 -12.91 -13.76
C CYS A 261 12.25 -12.30 -13.36
N VAL A 262 11.92 -11.15 -13.97
CA VAL A 262 10.61 -10.47 -13.84
C VAL A 262 9.89 -10.38 -15.19
N ASP A 263 10.38 -11.12 -16.18
CA ASP A 263 9.77 -11.29 -17.50
C ASP A 263 9.47 -9.95 -18.19
N CYS A 264 10.41 -9.00 -18.08
CA CYS A 264 10.31 -7.68 -18.72
C CYS A 264 10.64 -7.68 -20.22
N PHE A 265 11.09 -8.82 -20.76
CA PHE A 265 11.45 -9.06 -22.17
C PHE A 265 12.52 -8.13 -22.77
N ASN A 266 13.23 -7.33 -21.96
CA ASN A 266 14.27 -6.43 -22.47
C ASN A 266 15.42 -7.18 -23.15
N CYS A 267 15.88 -8.28 -22.56
CA CYS A 267 16.94 -9.12 -23.12
C CYS A 267 16.54 -9.77 -24.45
N VAL A 268 15.28 -10.22 -24.57
CA VAL A 268 14.75 -10.82 -25.79
C VAL A 268 14.61 -9.76 -26.88
N SER A 269 14.22 -8.53 -26.53
CA SER A 269 14.16 -7.40 -27.47
C SER A 269 15.52 -6.87 -27.91
N SER A 270 16.56 -7.01 -27.09
CA SER A 270 17.91 -6.53 -27.39
C SER A 270 18.79 -7.55 -28.11
N CYS A 271 18.38 -8.83 -28.14
CA CYS A 271 19.12 -9.90 -28.82
C CYS A 271 18.92 -9.83 -30.35
N ALA A 272 19.94 -9.38 -31.08
CA ALA A 272 19.86 -9.26 -32.54
C ALA A 272 19.87 -10.60 -33.28
N LYS A 273 20.48 -11.63 -32.69
CA LYS A 273 20.67 -12.96 -33.29
C LYS A 273 19.62 -13.98 -32.86
N GLY A 274 18.68 -13.61 -32.00
CA GLY A 274 17.61 -14.52 -31.55
C GLY A 274 18.04 -15.62 -30.58
N GLY A 275 19.24 -15.52 -29.98
CA GLY A 275 19.77 -16.46 -29.00
C GLY A 275 19.07 -16.46 -27.63
N LEU A 276 18.14 -15.53 -27.37
CA LEU A 276 17.21 -15.63 -26.23
C LEU A 276 15.78 -15.71 -26.75
N GLN A 277 15.00 -16.64 -26.19
CA GLN A 277 13.61 -16.87 -26.58
C GLN A 277 12.75 -17.10 -25.34
N TYR A 278 11.49 -16.67 -25.41
CA TYR A 278 10.46 -16.99 -24.42
C TYR A 278 9.73 -18.23 -24.91
N ARG A 279 9.88 -19.35 -24.21
CA ARG A 279 9.34 -20.66 -24.64
C ARG A 279 8.81 -21.46 -23.46
N LEU A 280 7.94 -22.40 -23.78
CA LEU A 280 7.45 -23.40 -22.84
C LEU A 280 8.59 -24.38 -22.52
N GLN A 281 8.93 -24.50 -21.24
CA GLN A 281 9.88 -25.49 -20.72
C GLN A 281 9.36 -26.07 -19.42
N PHE A 282 9.15 -27.38 -19.40
CA PHE A 282 8.76 -28.08 -18.18
C PHE A 282 9.95 -28.18 -17.22
N PRO A 283 9.77 -27.86 -15.92
CA PRO A 283 10.84 -27.99 -14.92
C PRO A 283 11.30 -29.46 -14.85
N GLY A 284 12.57 -29.71 -15.15
CA GLY A 284 13.20 -31.04 -15.03
C GLY A 284 13.65 -31.70 -16.33
N LYS A 285 13.16 -31.29 -17.52
CA LYS A 285 13.71 -31.76 -18.80
C LYS A 285 14.90 -30.88 -19.22
N LYS A 286 16.13 -31.38 -19.07
CA LYS A 286 17.29 -30.85 -19.82
C LYS A 286 17.00 -31.08 -21.30
N GLN A 287 17.05 -30.03 -22.12
CA GLN A 287 16.96 -30.20 -23.57
C GLN A 287 18.27 -30.81 -24.09
N GLU A 288 18.21 -32.08 -24.48
CA GLU A 288 19.05 -32.63 -25.53
C GLU A 288 18.60 -32.02 -26.87
N GLY A 289 19.57 -31.56 -27.65
CA GLY A 289 19.34 -30.84 -28.90
C GLY A 289 18.76 -31.74 -29.99
N ALA A 290 17.89 -31.17 -30.81
CA ALA A 290 17.53 -31.77 -32.09
C ALA A 290 18.71 -31.65 -33.07
N THR A 291 18.94 -32.76 -33.76
CA THR A 291 20.06 -33.21 -34.60
C THR A 291 20.29 -32.44 -35.90
N ALA A 292 21.56 -32.37 -36.34
CA ALA A 292 22.01 -32.64 -37.70
C ALA A 292 23.53 -32.89 -37.71
N ASP A 293 23.94 -33.90 -38.48
CA ASP A 293 25.15 -34.73 -38.41
C ASP A 293 26.49 -34.13 -38.90
N VAL A 294 27.56 -34.93 -38.65
CA VAL A 294 28.92 -34.99 -39.24
C VAL A 294 29.88 -33.88 -38.77
N VAL A 295 31.01 -34.11 -38.09
CA VAL A 295 32.15 -35.00 -38.38
C VAL A 295 32.87 -35.41 -37.08
N ALA A 296 33.32 -36.66 -37.04
CA ALA A 296 34.14 -37.27 -36.00
C ALA A 296 35.60 -36.79 -36.03
N ALA A 297 36.23 -36.63 -34.86
CA ALA A 297 37.58 -37.16 -34.54
C ALA A 297 38.02 -36.75 -33.11
N GLN A 298 38.28 -37.77 -32.28
CA GLN A 298 39.46 -37.98 -31.39
C GLN A 298 39.87 -36.84 -30.42
N SER A 299 40.17 -37.01 -29.13
CA SER A 299 40.68 -38.12 -28.31
C SER A 299 40.65 -37.68 -26.83
N SER A 300 39.99 -38.41 -25.91
CA SER A 300 40.58 -39.24 -24.83
C SER A 300 41.03 -38.45 -23.54
N PRO A 301 41.28 -39.09 -22.38
CA PRO A 301 40.31 -39.13 -21.26
C PRO A 301 40.92 -38.76 -19.90
N ILE A 302 40.15 -38.22 -18.94
CA ILE A 302 40.50 -38.31 -17.51
C ILE A 302 39.24 -38.59 -16.68
N GLU A 303 39.30 -39.69 -15.94
CA GLU A 303 38.35 -40.26 -14.99
C GLU A 303 37.99 -39.31 -13.84
N GLN A 304 36.73 -39.36 -13.39
CA GLN A 304 36.38 -39.38 -11.96
C GLN A 304 35.05 -40.11 -11.74
N PRO A 305 34.85 -40.75 -10.56
CA PRO A 305 34.02 -41.95 -10.44
C PRO A 305 32.53 -41.68 -10.27
N SER A 306 31.77 -42.64 -10.78
CA SER A 306 30.35 -42.88 -10.51
C SER A 306 30.07 -43.20 -9.05
N ALA A 307 28.99 -42.65 -8.50
CA ALA A 307 28.12 -43.40 -7.59
C ALA A 307 26.68 -42.89 -7.73
N ALA A 308 25.84 -43.80 -8.22
CA ALA A 308 24.42 -43.62 -8.40
C ALA A 308 23.67 -43.70 -7.05
N ASN A 309 22.49 -43.09 -7.05
CA ASN A 309 21.31 -43.44 -6.26
C ASN A 309 21.43 -43.57 -4.73
N SER A 310 20.84 -42.61 -4.02
CA SER A 310 19.90 -42.96 -2.96
C SER A 310 18.77 -41.93 -2.85
N ARG A 311 17.67 -42.22 -3.55
CA ARG A 311 16.33 -41.80 -3.14
C ARG A 311 15.92 -42.70 -1.98
N ARG A 312 16.25 -42.33 -0.74
CA ARG A 312 15.61 -42.75 0.53
C ARG A 312 16.56 -42.42 1.69
N THR A 313 16.52 -41.18 2.14
CA THR A 313 16.89 -40.77 3.52
C THR A 313 16.53 -39.29 3.69
N PHE A 314 15.23 -39.00 3.77
CA PHE A 314 14.74 -37.68 4.18
C PHE A 314 13.68 -37.76 5.29
N LEU A 315 13.64 -38.91 5.98
CA LEU A 315 12.81 -39.17 7.15
C LEU A 315 13.63 -40.04 8.10
N ALA A 316 14.55 -39.43 8.86
CA ALA A 316 15.09 -39.94 10.13
C ALA A 316 16.27 -39.06 10.60
N THR A 317 15.99 -37.82 11.02
CA THR A 317 16.80 -37.17 12.08
C THR A 317 15.95 -36.09 12.75
N GLY A 318 14.95 -36.56 13.50
CA GLY A 318 14.42 -35.79 14.61
C GLY A 318 15.34 -35.94 15.83
N ALA A 319 15.37 -34.89 16.65
CA ALA A 319 15.99 -34.78 17.96
C ALA A 319 17.51 -34.51 18.03
N THR A 320 17.81 -33.44 18.78
CA THR A 320 19.06 -33.05 19.45
C THR A 320 20.23 -32.58 18.57
N ILE A 321 20.48 -31.26 18.59
CA ILE A 321 21.64 -30.66 19.30
C ILE A 321 21.23 -29.22 19.67
N ALA A 322 20.93 -29.04 20.96
CA ALA A 322 21.12 -27.79 21.67
C ALA A 322 22.60 -27.67 22.06
N ALA A 323 23.06 -26.44 22.31
CA ALA A 323 24.43 -25.99 22.58
C ALA A 323 25.27 -25.80 21.29
N SER A 324 25.62 -24.58 20.87
CA SER A 324 26.21 -23.50 21.66
C SER A 324 25.82 -22.10 21.15
N LEU A 325 25.30 -21.27 22.06
CA LEU A 325 25.21 -19.81 21.93
C LEU A 325 26.59 -19.19 22.19
N PRO A 326 26.86 -18.01 21.59
CA PRO A 326 27.31 -16.91 22.43
C PRO A 326 26.50 -15.62 22.20
N ILE A 327 25.91 -15.16 23.31
CA ILE A 327 25.86 -13.76 23.77
C ILE A 327 25.23 -12.73 22.81
N VAL A 328 23.90 -12.58 22.90
CA VAL A 328 23.23 -11.27 23.03
C VAL A 328 22.01 -11.47 23.93
N SER A 329 22.24 -11.55 25.24
CA SER A 329 21.20 -11.46 26.26
C SER A 329 21.73 -10.61 27.41
N ALA A 330 21.61 -9.30 27.24
CA ALA A 330 21.55 -8.33 28.32
C ALA A 330 20.58 -7.25 27.84
N ILE A 331 19.62 -6.88 28.68
CA ILE A 331 18.44 -6.06 28.42
C ILE A 331 17.21 -6.86 27.93
N ALA A 332 16.87 -7.93 28.65
CA ALA A 332 15.47 -8.25 28.91
C ALA A 332 15.38 -8.84 30.32
N GLU A 333 14.43 -8.32 31.09
CA GLU A 333 14.07 -8.71 32.46
C GLU A 333 14.94 -8.16 33.59
N GLU A 334 14.70 -6.89 33.91
CA GLU A 334 14.50 -6.54 35.32
C GLU A 334 13.08 -5.99 35.50
N THR A 335 12.43 -6.49 36.54
CA THR A 335 11.32 -5.91 37.31
C THR A 335 9.90 -6.03 36.74
N GLY A 336 9.24 -7.11 37.20
CA GLY A 336 7.89 -7.00 37.72
C GLY A 336 7.82 -5.98 38.86
N GLU A 337 6.60 -5.45 39.03
CA GLU A 337 6.10 -4.64 40.14
C GLU A 337 6.81 -3.30 40.46
N GLY A 338 6.01 -2.23 40.46
CA GLY A 338 6.38 -0.98 41.13
C GLY A 338 6.98 0.13 40.25
N LYS A 339 6.39 0.46 39.09
CA LYS A 339 6.72 1.74 38.42
C LYS A 339 5.76 2.85 38.84
N LYS A 340 6.24 3.64 39.81
CA LYS A 340 5.76 4.99 40.17
C LYS A 340 5.28 5.75 38.93
N HIS A 341 4.00 6.10 38.97
CA HIS A 341 3.36 7.01 38.03
C HIS A 341 4.14 8.33 37.90
N ARG A 342 4.93 8.48 36.84
CA ARG A 342 5.11 9.80 36.24
C ARG A 342 3.75 10.17 35.62
N LYS A 343 3.04 11.12 36.25
CA LYS A 343 1.75 11.65 35.80
C LYS A 343 1.91 12.40 34.46
N GLY A 344 2.11 11.68 33.37
CA GLY A 344 1.70 12.11 32.04
C GLY A 344 0.32 11.54 31.80
N GLY A 345 -0.71 12.38 31.67
CA GLY A 345 -2.09 11.91 31.48
C GLY A 345 -2.18 10.88 30.36
N LYS A 346 -2.84 9.74 30.61
CA LYS A 346 -3.09 8.70 29.59
C LYS A 346 -3.75 9.35 28.37
N LYS A 347 -3.03 9.43 27.24
CA LYS A 347 -3.62 9.87 25.97
C LYS A 347 -4.67 8.86 25.53
N TRP A 348 -5.81 9.36 25.08
CA TRP A 348 -6.87 8.54 24.47
C TRP A 348 -6.33 7.83 23.22
N PRO A 349 -6.82 6.64 22.87
CA PRO A 349 -6.45 5.99 21.63
C PRO A 349 -6.94 6.78 20.40
N PRO A 350 -6.39 6.54 19.20
CA PRO A 350 -6.83 7.23 17.99
C PRO A 350 -8.28 6.85 17.62
N LEU A 351 -9.04 7.81 17.08
CA LEU A 351 -10.32 7.52 16.43
C LEU A 351 -10.06 6.93 15.04
N THR A 352 -10.55 5.72 14.80
CA THR A 352 -10.40 5.01 13.52
C THR A 352 -11.64 5.18 12.64
N PRO A 353 -11.51 5.06 11.31
CA PRO A 353 -12.64 5.20 10.38
C PRO A 353 -13.75 4.17 10.66
N PRO A 354 -15.03 4.50 10.46
CA PRO A 354 -16.14 3.56 10.62
C PRO A 354 -15.93 2.33 9.73
N GLY A 355 -16.23 1.13 10.27
CA GLY A 355 -15.95 -0.15 9.61
C GLY A 355 -14.60 -0.78 10.00
N SER A 356 -13.82 -0.10 10.86
CA SER A 356 -12.57 -0.66 11.42
C SER A 356 -12.82 -1.77 12.45
N ILE A 357 -14.03 -1.81 13.05
CA ILE A 357 -14.52 -2.75 14.06
C ILE A 357 -13.81 -2.61 15.40
N SER A 358 -12.49 -2.78 15.45
CA SER A 358 -11.72 -2.60 16.68
C SER A 358 -10.34 -2.02 16.38
N LEU A 359 -9.78 -1.35 17.39
CA LEU A 359 -8.45 -0.76 17.31
C LEU A 359 -7.36 -1.80 17.02
N GLU A 360 -7.45 -2.98 17.64
CA GLU A 360 -6.50 -4.08 17.46
C GLU A 360 -6.55 -4.64 16.03
N ARG A 361 -7.75 -4.99 15.55
CA ARG A 361 -7.93 -5.50 14.19
C ARG A 361 -7.45 -4.49 13.14
N PHE A 362 -7.75 -3.22 13.36
CA PHE A 362 -7.35 -2.14 12.46
C PHE A 362 -5.82 -1.96 12.44
N LYS A 363 -5.18 -2.01 13.61
CA LYS A 363 -3.72 -2.01 13.75
C LYS A 363 -3.10 -3.17 12.94
N ASP A 364 -3.69 -4.35 12.95
CA ASP A 364 -3.09 -5.52 12.30
C ASP A 364 -3.30 -5.52 10.77
N LYS A 365 -4.48 -5.11 10.30
CA LYS A 365 -4.84 -5.18 8.87
C LYS A 365 -4.48 -3.95 8.05
N CYS A 366 -4.40 -2.76 8.66
CA CYS A 366 -4.18 -1.54 7.90
C CYS A 366 -2.71 -1.36 7.53
N THR A 367 -2.38 -1.20 6.26
CA THR A 367 -0.98 -0.99 5.82
C THR A 367 -0.63 0.47 5.59
N GLY A 368 -1.46 1.42 6.04
CA GLY A 368 -1.18 2.86 5.87
C GLY A 368 -0.88 3.23 4.40
N CYS A 369 -1.61 2.63 3.45
CA CYS A 369 -1.45 2.88 2.01
C CYS A 369 -2.00 4.25 1.57
N GLN A 370 -2.72 4.94 2.46
CA GLN A 370 -3.31 6.27 2.30
C GLN A 370 -4.47 6.40 1.32
N ILE A 371 -5.00 5.30 0.76
CA ILE A 371 -6.04 5.45 -0.26
C ILE A 371 -7.35 6.04 0.29
N CYS A 372 -7.77 5.59 1.48
CA CYS A 372 -8.95 6.13 2.15
C CYS A 372 -8.76 7.58 2.61
N VAL A 373 -7.53 8.02 2.90
CA VAL A 373 -7.21 9.42 3.20
C VAL A 373 -7.41 10.28 1.96
N VAL A 374 -6.89 9.83 0.82
CA VAL A 374 -7.00 10.53 -0.47
C VAL A 374 -8.44 10.64 -0.93
N ARG A 375 -9.21 9.55 -0.79
CA ARG A 375 -10.60 9.46 -1.27
C ARG A 375 -11.64 9.97 -0.29
N CYS A 376 -11.25 10.43 0.89
CA CYS A 376 -12.17 11.01 1.87
C CYS A 376 -12.70 12.37 1.36
N PRO A 377 -14.00 12.50 1.03
CA PRO A 377 -14.54 13.75 0.47
C PRO A 377 -14.45 14.91 1.47
N SER A 378 -14.69 14.64 2.76
CA SER A 378 -14.64 15.64 3.82
C SER A 378 -13.22 15.94 4.33
N GLN A 379 -12.20 15.20 3.86
CA GLN A 379 -10.80 15.34 4.27
C GLN A 379 -10.55 15.24 5.80
N VAL A 380 -11.48 14.60 6.52
CA VAL A 380 -11.38 14.37 7.97
C VAL A 380 -10.34 13.30 8.33
N LEU A 381 -10.03 12.40 7.39
CA LEU A 381 -9.02 11.36 7.61
C LEU A 381 -7.61 11.92 7.46
N ARG A 382 -6.75 11.64 8.43
CA ARG A 382 -5.34 12.06 8.44
C ARG A 382 -4.42 10.90 8.80
N PRO A 383 -3.25 10.78 8.16
CA PRO A 383 -2.23 9.85 8.63
C PRO A 383 -1.76 10.26 10.02
N THR A 384 -1.62 9.31 10.91
CA THR A 384 -1.01 9.52 12.23
C THR A 384 0.49 9.80 12.13
N GLY A 385 0.99 10.62 13.06
CA GLY A 385 2.42 10.70 13.36
C GLY A 385 2.87 9.58 14.31
N LEU A 386 3.78 9.93 15.22
CA LEU A 386 4.23 9.06 16.31
C LEU A 386 3.41 9.22 17.59
N GLU A 387 2.32 10.00 17.53
CA GLU A 387 1.53 10.43 18.69
C GLU A 387 0.77 9.31 19.41
N TYR A 388 0.55 8.18 18.72
CA TYR A 388 -0.10 6.96 19.25
C TYR A 388 0.84 5.74 19.21
N GLY A 389 2.15 5.96 19.15
CA GLY A 389 3.16 4.91 19.03
C GLY A 389 3.44 4.47 17.59
N LEU A 390 4.46 3.61 17.43
CA LEU A 390 4.89 3.10 16.12
C LEU A 390 3.83 2.24 15.43
N ASP A 391 3.03 1.54 16.22
CA ASP A 391 1.97 0.66 15.74
C ASP A 391 0.92 1.39 14.91
N TYR A 392 0.62 2.64 15.23
CA TYR A 392 -0.35 3.43 14.50
C TYR A 392 0.27 4.26 13.40
N MET A 393 1.60 4.41 13.34
CA MET A 393 2.28 5.34 12.45
C MET A 393 1.80 5.19 10.99
N LEU A 394 1.45 6.32 10.35
CA LEU A 394 0.89 6.38 8.99
C LEU A 394 -0.48 5.71 8.81
N LYS A 395 -1.10 5.09 9.82
CA LYS A 395 -2.48 4.61 9.69
C LYS A 395 -3.44 5.81 9.75
N PRO A 396 -4.59 5.75 9.05
CA PRO A 396 -5.52 6.86 9.04
C PRO A 396 -6.28 6.94 10.37
N ARG A 397 -6.46 8.17 10.86
CA ARG A 397 -7.34 8.51 11.97
C ARG A 397 -8.33 9.59 11.56
N LEU A 398 -9.46 9.65 12.27
CA LEU A 398 -10.37 10.79 12.20
C LEU A 398 -9.73 11.98 12.95
N ALA A 399 -9.68 13.13 12.29
CA ALA A 399 -9.10 14.36 12.80
C ALA A 399 -10.05 15.53 12.52
N TYR A 400 -10.80 15.95 13.54
CA TYR A 400 -11.87 16.92 13.37
C TYR A 400 -11.41 18.39 13.24
N ILE A 401 -10.21 18.66 12.70
CA ILE A 401 -9.57 19.98 12.75
C ILE A 401 -10.38 21.03 11.99
N SER A 402 -10.72 20.74 10.73
CA SER A 402 -11.42 21.66 9.82
C SER A 402 -12.71 21.09 9.25
N SER A 403 -13.04 19.83 9.58
CA SER A 403 -14.16 19.09 8.99
C SER A 403 -14.52 17.90 9.89
N TYR A 404 -15.54 17.13 9.51
CA TYR A 404 -16.06 15.98 10.24
C TYR A 404 -16.37 14.80 9.31
N CYS A 405 -16.74 13.65 9.89
CA CYS A 405 -17.13 12.47 9.11
C CYS A 405 -18.58 12.64 8.63
N ASN A 406 -18.78 12.77 7.32
CA ASN A 406 -20.12 12.91 6.73
C ASN A 406 -21.00 11.72 7.10
N TYR A 407 -22.25 12.01 7.44
CA TYR A 407 -23.20 11.06 8.03
C TYR A 407 -23.42 9.82 7.15
N GLU A 408 -23.71 10.04 5.86
CA GLU A 408 -24.09 8.99 4.90
C GLU A 408 -22.92 8.50 4.01
N CYS A 409 -21.67 8.87 4.32
CA CYS A 409 -20.53 8.58 3.46
C CYS A 409 -19.88 7.22 3.78
N THR A 410 -19.81 6.33 2.78
CA THR A 410 -19.19 4.99 2.87
C THR A 410 -17.84 4.87 2.15
N VAL A 411 -17.40 5.92 1.44
CA VAL A 411 -16.26 5.86 0.49
C VAL A 411 -15.00 5.21 1.05
N CYS A 412 -14.62 5.50 2.30
CA CYS A 412 -13.41 4.93 2.89
C CYS A 412 -13.46 3.41 3.08
N SER A 413 -14.67 2.86 3.25
CA SER A 413 -14.94 1.43 3.36
C SER A 413 -14.93 0.72 2.00
N ASP A 414 -15.39 1.40 0.96
CA ASP A 414 -15.45 0.88 -0.41
C ASP A 414 -14.06 0.74 -1.04
N VAL A 415 -13.14 1.66 -0.70
CA VAL A 415 -11.81 1.70 -1.32
C VAL A 415 -10.73 0.92 -0.55
N CYS A 416 -11.05 0.29 0.58
CA CYS A 416 -10.05 -0.35 1.43
C CYS A 416 -9.64 -1.75 0.90
N PRO A 417 -8.44 -1.91 0.31
CA PRO A 417 -8.12 -3.16 -0.38
C PRO A 417 -7.75 -4.31 0.57
N THR A 418 -7.32 -4.00 1.81
CA THR A 418 -6.96 -5.00 2.83
C THR A 418 -8.15 -5.44 3.67
N GLY A 419 -9.31 -4.78 3.53
CA GLY A 419 -10.45 -4.95 4.43
C GLY A 419 -10.17 -4.50 5.87
N ALA A 420 -9.15 -3.67 6.11
CA ALA A 420 -8.93 -3.06 7.42
C ALA A 420 -10.14 -2.22 7.85
N ILE A 421 -10.74 -1.52 6.89
CA ILE A 421 -12.08 -0.95 6.96
C ILE A 421 -12.97 -1.90 6.18
N LYS A 422 -13.96 -2.54 6.81
CA LYS A 422 -14.93 -3.38 6.11
C LYS A 422 -15.90 -2.52 5.32
N PRO A 423 -16.35 -2.94 4.12
CA PRO A 423 -17.45 -2.30 3.42
C PRO A 423 -18.66 -2.14 4.34
N LEU A 424 -19.28 -0.96 4.30
CA LEU A 424 -20.49 -0.64 5.04
C LEU A 424 -21.54 -0.11 4.07
N THR A 425 -22.79 -0.50 4.29
CA THR A 425 -23.94 0.21 3.72
C THR A 425 -24.14 1.54 4.44
N VAL A 426 -24.91 2.46 3.83
CA VAL A 426 -25.29 3.72 4.47
C VAL A 426 -26.01 3.48 5.79
N GLU A 427 -26.88 2.47 5.84
CA GLU A 427 -27.64 2.11 7.05
C GLU A 427 -26.75 1.63 8.21
N GLU A 428 -25.76 0.80 7.93
CA GLU A 428 -24.77 0.39 8.93
C GLU A 428 -23.89 1.58 9.33
N LYS A 429 -23.52 2.44 8.37
CA LYS A 429 -22.66 3.60 8.59
C LYS A 429 -23.30 4.63 9.53
N VAL A 430 -24.60 4.87 9.43
CA VAL A 430 -25.33 5.83 10.27
C VAL A 430 -25.59 5.32 11.69
N THR A 431 -25.45 4.02 11.93
CA THR A 431 -25.58 3.41 13.26
C THR A 431 -24.24 3.01 13.87
N THR A 432 -23.14 3.07 13.11
CA THR A 432 -21.80 2.72 13.62
C THR A 432 -21.24 3.83 14.50
N GLN A 433 -21.10 3.56 15.80
CA GLN A 433 -20.46 4.44 16.78
C GLN A 433 -18.96 4.16 16.87
N VAL A 434 -18.17 5.09 16.32
CA VAL A 434 -16.68 5.05 16.39
C VAL A 434 -16.12 5.68 17.67
N GLY A 435 -16.93 6.50 18.34
CA GLY A 435 -16.56 7.21 19.55
C GLY A 435 -17.74 8.01 20.11
N ILE A 436 -17.53 8.62 21.27
CA ILE A 436 -18.58 9.35 22.00
C ILE A 436 -18.13 10.79 22.26
N ALA A 437 -19.00 11.75 21.94
CA ALA A 437 -18.77 13.15 22.27
C ALA A 437 -18.76 13.35 23.80
N THR A 438 -17.73 14.01 24.31
CA THR A 438 -17.58 14.37 25.72
C THR A 438 -17.51 15.88 25.85
N PHE A 439 -18.37 16.44 26.69
CA PHE A 439 -18.41 17.87 26.98
C PHE A 439 -17.62 18.23 28.24
N PHE A 440 -16.88 19.33 28.14
CA PHE A 440 -16.06 19.93 29.18
C PHE A 440 -16.61 21.32 29.49
N LYS A 441 -17.56 21.37 30.42
CA LYS A 441 -18.24 22.60 30.84
C LYS A 441 -17.28 23.77 31.13
N GLY A 442 -16.16 23.50 31.80
CA GLY A 442 -15.17 24.53 32.15
C GLY A 442 -14.44 25.18 30.96
N ARG A 443 -14.66 24.72 29.73
CA ARG A 443 -14.09 25.30 28.50
C ARG A 443 -15.14 25.98 27.62
N CYS A 444 -16.42 25.80 27.90
CA CYS A 444 -17.51 26.24 27.04
C CYS A 444 -17.70 27.76 27.14
N VAL A 445 -17.81 28.46 26.01
CA VAL A 445 -18.07 29.91 25.98
C VAL A 445 -19.34 30.31 26.73
N VAL A 446 -20.37 29.45 26.74
CA VAL A 446 -21.59 29.67 27.54
C VAL A 446 -21.28 29.75 29.03
N ASN A 447 -20.32 28.95 29.50
CA ASN A 447 -19.96 28.92 30.91
C ASN A 447 -18.84 29.92 31.27
N THR A 448 -17.87 30.14 30.38
CA THR A 448 -16.69 30.97 30.65
C THR A 448 -16.90 32.44 30.28
N GLU A 449 -17.70 32.71 29.25
CA GLU A 449 -17.95 34.06 28.72
C GLU A 449 -19.42 34.48 28.80
N GLU A 450 -20.31 33.59 29.26
CA GLU A 450 -21.76 33.83 29.40
C GLU A 450 -22.43 34.28 28.09
N LYS A 451 -21.94 33.77 26.96
CA LYS A 451 -22.50 33.99 25.61
C LYS A 451 -23.41 32.85 25.18
N ASP A 452 -24.51 33.16 24.52
CA ASP A 452 -25.39 32.16 23.91
C ASP A 452 -24.70 31.46 22.72
N CYS A 453 -24.71 30.13 22.71
CA CYS A 453 -24.02 29.31 21.71
C CYS A 453 -24.62 27.90 21.60
N GLY A 454 -25.29 27.62 20.48
CA GLY A 454 -25.89 26.30 20.16
C GLY A 454 -25.15 25.48 19.10
N ALA A 455 -24.00 25.95 18.60
CA ALA A 455 -23.37 25.43 17.38
C ALA A 455 -23.14 23.90 17.37
N CYS A 456 -22.79 23.31 18.52
CA CYS A 456 -22.58 21.88 18.61
C CYS A 456 -23.84 21.03 18.44
N ALA A 457 -25.00 21.55 18.86
CA ALA A 457 -26.29 20.87 18.72
C ALA A 457 -26.82 21.01 17.29
N GLU A 458 -26.75 22.22 16.72
CA GLU A 458 -27.17 22.51 15.34
C GLU A 458 -26.42 21.66 14.30
N HIS A 459 -25.15 21.36 14.55
CA HIS A 459 -24.32 20.54 13.65
C HIS A 459 -24.33 19.05 14.01
N CYS A 460 -25.21 18.59 14.90
CA CYS A 460 -25.32 17.19 15.28
C CYS A 460 -26.35 16.46 14.41
N PRO A 461 -25.92 15.66 13.40
CA PRO A 461 -26.86 15.02 12.48
C PRO A 461 -27.73 13.94 13.15
N THR A 462 -27.28 13.38 14.27
CA THR A 462 -28.03 12.36 15.01
C THR A 462 -28.83 12.93 16.19
N GLN A 463 -28.82 14.25 16.37
CA GLN A 463 -29.41 14.93 17.55
C GLN A 463 -28.90 14.40 18.90
N ALA A 464 -27.76 13.70 18.90
CA ALA A 464 -27.11 13.21 20.11
C ALA A 464 -26.63 14.35 21.02
N VAL A 465 -26.40 15.55 20.48
CA VAL A 465 -26.09 16.76 21.23
C VAL A 465 -27.31 17.68 21.14
N HIS A 466 -27.92 17.98 22.27
CA HIS A 466 -29.06 18.91 22.37
C HIS A 466 -28.81 19.94 23.47
N MET A 467 -29.47 21.08 23.38
CA MET A 467 -29.30 22.19 24.32
C MET A 467 -30.31 22.06 25.45
N VAL A 468 -29.86 22.23 26.70
CA VAL A 468 -30.72 22.23 27.89
C VAL A 468 -30.61 23.55 28.66
N PRO A 469 -31.66 24.01 29.36
CA PRO A 469 -31.61 25.22 30.18
C PRO A 469 -30.48 25.17 31.20
N TYR A 470 -29.77 26.30 31.39
CA TYR A 470 -28.64 26.36 32.31
C TYR A 470 -28.63 27.58 33.25
N LYS A 471 -28.48 28.80 32.73
CA LYS A 471 -28.33 30.03 33.54
C LYS A 471 -29.13 31.17 32.91
N GLY A 472 -30.19 31.63 33.58
CA GLY A 472 -31.07 32.65 33.02
C GLY A 472 -31.65 32.19 31.68
N THR A 473 -31.36 32.93 30.60
CA THR A 473 -31.75 32.58 29.23
C THR A 473 -30.75 31.67 28.51
N LEU A 474 -29.59 31.37 29.10
CA LEU A 474 -28.54 30.57 28.47
C LEU A 474 -28.85 29.07 28.54
N THR A 475 -28.55 28.38 27.43
CA THR A 475 -28.62 26.93 27.32
C THR A 475 -27.22 26.32 27.18
N ILE A 476 -27.03 25.08 27.61
CA ILE A 476 -25.75 24.37 27.55
C ILE A 476 -25.93 22.99 26.90
N PRO A 477 -24.95 22.47 26.15
CA PRO A 477 -25.11 21.16 25.51
C PRO A 477 -25.11 20.01 26.51
N GLN A 478 -26.04 19.07 26.31
CA GLN A 478 -26.08 17.75 26.90
C GLN A 478 -25.93 16.69 25.80
N ILE A 479 -25.27 15.56 26.11
CA ILE A 479 -24.99 14.49 25.16
C ILE A 479 -25.77 13.25 25.54
N ASN A 480 -26.50 12.69 24.59
CA ASN A 480 -27.06 11.35 24.62
C ASN A 480 -26.09 10.36 23.93
N PRO A 481 -25.39 9.48 24.69
CA PRO A 481 -24.46 8.51 24.12
C PRO A 481 -25.12 7.49 23.20
N ASP A 482 -26.42 7.20 23.38
CA ASP A 482 -27.14 6.15 22.65
C ASP A 482 -27.53 6.54 21.23
N LEU A 483 -27.38 7.82 20.88
CA LEU A 483 -27.55 8.37 19.53
C LEU A 483 -26.21 8.84 18.91
N CYS A 484 -25.16 8.94 19.73
CA CYS A 484 -23.90 9.52 19.28
C CYS A 484 -23.12 8.53 18.44
N ILE A 485 -22.84 8.83 17.17
CA ILE A 485 -21.96 7.98 16.33
C ILE A 485 -20.48 8.38 16.37
N GLY A 486 -20.17 9.51 17.02
CA GLY A 486 -18.81 10.04 17.07
C GLY A 486 -18.32 10.65 15.76
N CYS A 487 -19.21 11.20 14.91
CA CYS A 487 -18.87 11.79 13.61
C CYS A 487 -17.98 13.03 13.70
N GLY A 488 -17.99 13.72 14.84
CA GLY A 488 -17.18 14.91 15.10
C GLY A 488 -17.74 16.23 14.60
N GLY A 489 -18.99 16.29 14.14
CA GLY A 489 -19.65 17.54 13.72
C GLY A 489 -19.59 18.61 14.82
N CYS A 490 -20.06 18.24 16.01
CA CYS A 490 -20.02 19.09 17.21
C CYS A 490 -18.60 19.53 17.63
N GLU A 491 -17.60 18.67 17.47
CA GLU A 491 -16.21 19.00 17.80
C GLU A 491 -15.64 19.97 16.76
N SER A 492 -15.85 19.71 15.47
CA SER A 492 -15.28 20.49 14.38
C SER A 492 -15.71 21.97 14.42
N ILE A 493 -16.98 22.23 14.70
CA ILE A 493 -17.57 23.57 14.72
C ILE A 493 -17.34 24.35 16.02
N CYS A 494 -16.97 23.68 17.12
CA CYS A 494 -16.80 24.34 18.42
C CYS A 494 -15.82 25.52 18.30
N PRO A 495 -16.20 26.76 18.68
CA PRO A 495 -15.36 27.95 18.48
C PRO A 495 -14.19 28.03 19.47
N VAL A 496 -14.26 27.28 20.57
CA VAL A 496 -13.25 27.33 21.65
C VAL A 496 -11.89 26.84 21.15
N ARG A 497 -10.85 27.64 21.39
CA ARG A 497 -9.44 27.35 21.09
C ARG A 497 -8.59 27.65 22.33
N PRO A 498 -7.44 26.96 22.52
CA PRO A 498 -6.85 25.92 21.67
C PRO A 498 -7.46 24.53 21.90
N MET A 499 -8.11 24.29 23.05
CA MET A 499 -8.78 23.03 23.38
C MET A 499 -10.28 23.19 23.36
N ARG A 500 -10.96 22.45 22.49
CA ARG A 500 -12.41 22.51 22.33
C ARG A 500 -13.16 22.11 23.60
N ALA A 501 -14.36 22.67 23.75
CA ALA A 501 -15.25 22.36 24.87
C ALA A 501 -15.98 21.03 24.71
N ILE A 502 -16.17 20.55 23.48
CA ILE A 502 -16.69 19.21 23.21
C ILE A 502 -15.68 18.49 22.34
N ILE A 503 -15.30 17.26 22.71
CA ILE A 503 -14.36 16.42 21.93
C ILE A 503 -14.91 14.99 21.84
N VAL A 504 -14.66 14.31 20.75
CA VAL A 504 -15.01 12.90 20.59
C VAL A 504 -13.89 12.03 21.14
N LYS A 505 -14.24 11.11 22.03
CA LYS A 505 -13.34 10.09 22.55
C LYS A 505 -13.55 8.78 21.79
N SER A 506 -12.47 8.12 21.42
CA SER A 506 -12.52 6.84 20.70
C SER A 506 -13.11 5.73 21.54
N ASN A 507 -13.88 4.86 20.89
CA ASN A 507 -14.17 3.55 21.41
C ASN A 507 -13.03 2.59 21.03
N VAL A 508 -12.71 1.64 21.92
CA VAL A 508 -11.74 0.57 21.61
C VAL A 508 -12.33 -0.40 20.57
N GLU A 509 -13.62 -0.67 20.71
CA GLU A 509 -14.44 -1.44 19.77
C GLU A 509 -15.60 -0.57 19.32
N HIS A 510 -15.87 -0.58 18.02
CA HIS A 510 -17.00 0.12 17.43
C HIS A 510 -18.29 -0.52 17.92
N LYS A 511 -19.25 0.32 18.29
CA LYS A 511 -20.57 -0.09 18.77
C LYS A 511 -21.63 0.29 17.74
N TYR A 512 -22.86 -0.14 17.99
CA TYR A 512 -24.03 0.30 17.25
C TYR A 512 -24.93 1.14 18.14
N VAL A 513 -25.57 2.14 17.54
CA VAL A 513 -26.55 3.02 18.18
C VAL A 513 -27.92 2.87 17.54
N GLU A 514 -28.95 3.32 18.25
CA GLU A 514 -30.30 3.38 17.72
C GLU A 514 -30.38 4.46 16.62
N LYS A 515 -31.17 4.19 15.58
CA LYS A 515 -31.48 5.22 14.59
C LYS A 515 -32.31 6.32 15.29
N PRO A 516 -32.07 7.61 15.01
CA PRO A 516 -32.95 8.67 15.46
C PRO A 516 -34.38 8.35 15.03
N LYS A 517 -35.36 8.54 15.91
CA LYS A 517 -36.77 8.42 15.51
C LYS A 517 -37.06 9.55 14.53
N GLU A 518 -37.48 9.21 13.32
CA GLU A 518 -38.00 10.21 12.38
C GLU A 518 -39.28 10.78 13.00
N GLU A 519 -39.24 12.04 13.41
CA GLU A 519 -40.48 12.75 13.74
C GLU A 519 -41.22 13.01 12.42
N GLU A 520 -42.46 12.54 12.33
CA GLU A 520 -43.35 12.89 11.21
C GLU A 520 -43.34 14.40 11.06
N VAL A 521 -42.98 14.89 9.86
CA VAL A 521 -43.05 16.32 9.53
C VAL A 521 -44.52 16.70 9.68
N LYS A 522 -44.87 17.31 10.82
CA LYS A 522 -46.18 17.94 10.98
C LYS A 522 -46.20 19.09 9.99
N GLU A 523 -47.01 18.96 8.94
CA GLU A 523 -47.42 20.09 8.12
C GLU A 523 -48.12 21.06 9.07
N VAL A 524 -47.36 22.06 9.54
CA VAL A 524 -47.94 23.21 10.20
C VAL A 524 -48.48 24.07 9.06
N GLU A 525 -49.80 24.01 8.83
CA GLU A 525 -50.49 25.05 8.08
C GLU A 525 -50.21 26.38 8.80
N ILE A 526 -49.35 27.19 8.20
CA ILE A 526 -49.12 28.55 8.66
C ILE A 526 -50.32 29.35 8.16
N ASP A 527 -51.35 29.47 8.99
CA ASP A 527 -52.44 30.43 8.75
C ASP A 527 -51.82 31.82 8.61
N ASP A 528 -51.97 32.39 7.42
CA ASP A 528 -51.64 33.74 6.96
C ASP A 528 -50.53 34.48 7.72
N PHE A 529 -49.43 34.71 7.02
CA PHE A 529 -48.49 35.78 7.35
C PHE A 529 -49.27 37.10 7.57
N GLY A 530 -49.47 37.45 8.84
CA GLY A 530 -50.04 38.73 9.25
C GLY A 530 -49.11 39.87 8.82
N PHE A 531 -49.42 40.46 7.67
CA PHE A 531 -48.98 41.79 7.25
C PHE A 531 -50.19 42.70 7.11
#